data_AF-A0A451GC34-F1
#
_entry.id   AF-A0A451GC34-F1
#
_cell.length_a   1.000
_cell.length_b   1.000
_cell.length_c   1.000
_cell.angle_alpha   90.00
_cell.angle_beta   90.00
_cell.angle_gamma   90.00
#
_symmetry.space_group_name_H-M   'P 1'
#
loop_
_entity.id
_entity.type
_entity.pdbx_description
1 polymer ?
#
loop_
_entity_poly.entity_id
_entity_poly.type
_entity_poly.pdbx_seq_one_letter_code
_entity_poly.pdbx_strand_id
1 'polypeptide(L)'
;MHTMRTAYIRQEDHMTTDPEAVIKQLKAKFNVDTDVDLARKLRIEKSTISSWKSRGRVPSRFLRILSGENHEFIAAPPVGWGEEEEAAFSLALFRFSRAFSDVISRGEYRSLVQLFTPAAAHFWWLMSQAQEDLIKKQAHSGVSVSAAEALVMFDDLEHGSGAVERDRKGPFSGASVAELYGMSDGQANSSDRD
;
A
#
# COMPACT_ATOMS: atom_id res chain seq x y z
N MET A 1 -24.93 -26.54 42.35
CA MET A 1 -25.40 -26.16 41.00
C MET A 1 -25.60 -24.65 40.97
N HIS A 2 -24.55 -23.90 40.61
CA HIS A 2 -24.59 -22.44 40.48
C HIS A 2 -24.65 -22.07 39.01
N THR A 3 -25.75 -21.46 38.60
CA THR A 3 -25.94 -20.83 37.29
C THR A 3 -25.12 -19.54 37.27
N MET A 4 -23.91 -19.59 36.68
CA MET A 4 -23.14 -18.40 36.35
C MET A 4 -23.84 -17.65 35.22
N ARG A 5 -24.56 -16.60 35.63
CA ARG A 5 -25.19 -15.61 34.77
C ARG A 5 -24.09 -14.68 34.27
N THR A 6 -23.46 -15.04 33.15
CA THR A 6 -22.49 -14.18 32.45
C THR A 6 -23.24 -12.96 31.93
N ALA A 7 -23.18 -11.87 32.70
CA ALA A 7 -23.52 -10.54 32.24
C ALA A 7 -22.50 -10.17 31.15
N TYR A 8 -22.90 -10.39 29.90
CA TYR A 8 -22.20 -9.84 28.74
C TYR A 8 -22.40 -8.32 28.82
N ILE A 9 -21.38 -7.63 29.33
CA ILE A 9 -21.31 -6.17 29.35
C ILE A 9 -21.29 -5.73 27.89
N ARG A 10 -22.46 -5.28 27.46
CA ARG A 10 -22.73 -4.60 26.20
C ARG A 10 -22.08 -3.22 26.28
N GLN A 11 -20.77 -3.16 26.07
CA GLN A 11 -20.13 -1.94 25.56
C GLN A 11 -20.47 -1.85 24.07
N GLU A 12 -21.75 -1.59 23.77
CA GLU A 12 -22.08 -0.84 22.57
C GLU A 12 -21.58 0.57 22.82
N ASP A 13 -20.28 0.77 22.61
CA ASP A 13 -19.75 2.09 22.31
C ASP A 13 -20.61 2.58 21.14
N HIS A 14 -21.42 3.59 21.40
CA HIS A 14 -22.09 4.38 20.38
C HIS A 14 -21.01 5.10 19.55
N MET A 15 -20.22 4.34 18.78
CA MET A 15 -19.60 4.83 17.56
C MET A 15 -20.76 5.36 16.75
N THR A 16 -20.86 6.68 16.75
CA THR A 16 -22.01 7.42 16.25
C THR A 16 -22.30 6.91 14.83
N THR A 17 -23.44 6.24 14.66
CA THR A 17 -23.88 5.66 13.38
C THR A 17 -24.24 6.72 12.35
N ASP A 18 -24.04 7.99 12.69
CA ASP A 18 -24.22 9.12 11.81
C ASP A 18 -23.19 9.06 10.66
N PRO A 19 -23.63 8.80 9.42
CA PRO A 19 -22.74 8.73 8.28
C PRO A 19 -22.00 10.04 8.03
N GLU A 20 -22.56 11.21 8.39
CA GLU A 20 -21.89 12.49 8.19
C GLU A 20 -20.69 12.65 9.11
N ALA A 21 -20.83 12.29 10.39
CA ALA A 21 -19.72 12.26 11.34
C ALA A 21 -18.61 11.30 10.88
N VAL A 22 -18.97 10.09 10.44
CA VAL A 22 -18.01 9.11 9.93
C VAL A 22 -17.29 9.63 8.68
N ILE A 23 -18.02 10.20 7.72
CA ILE A 23 -17.44 10.80 6.51
C ILE A 23 -16.48 11.94 6.87
N LYS A 24 -16.84 12.79 7.83
CA LYS A 24 -15.97 13.88 8.32
C LYS A 24 -14.69 13.35 8.94
N GLN A 25 -14.77 12.28 9.75
CA GLN A 25 -13.58 11.65 10.34
C GLN A 25 -12.69 11.00 9.27
N LEU A 26 -13.30 10.35 8.26
CA LEU A 26 -12.56 9.79 7.13
C LEU A 26 -11.86 10.89 6.32
N LYS A 27 -12.54 12.00 6.05
CA LYS A 27 -11.95 13.19 5.43
C LYS A 27 -10.74 13.71 6.18
N ALA A 28 -10.86 13.86 7.50
CA ALA A 28 -9.77 14.29 8.35
C ALA A 28 -8.59 13.30 8.32
N LYS A 29 -8.87 11.98 8.40
CA LYS A 29 -7.84 10.95 8.35
C LYS A 29 -7.07 10.94 7.03
N PHE A 30 -7.74 11.20 5.92
CA PHE A 30 -7.11 11.26 4.59
C PHE A 30 -6.63 12.67 4.19
N ASN A 31 -6.81 13.66 5.07
CA ASN A 31 -6.49 15.07 4.82
C ASN A 31 -7.11 15.61 3.52
N VAL A 32 -8.43 15.41 3.37
CA VAL A 32 -9.20 15.86 2.19
C VAL A 32 -10.44 16.66 2.60
N ASP A 33 -10.80 17.68 1.82
CA ASP A 33 -11.92 18.57 2.17
C ASP A 33 -13.24 18.14 1.52
N THR A 34 -13.19 17.56 0.31
CA THR A 34 -14.39 17.27 -0.47
C THR A 34 -14.78 15.79 -0.45
N ASP A 35 -16.07 15.51 -0.66
CA ASP A 35 -16.55 14.13 -0.80
C ASP A 35 -15.96 13.46 -2.06
N VAL A 36 -15.63 14.24 -3.08
CA VAL A 36 -15.02 13.75 -4.32
C VAL A 36 -13.61 13.24 -4.03
N ASP A 37 -12.84 14.00 -3.26
CA ASP A 37 -11.49 13.60 -2.88
C ASP A 37 -11.49 12.42 -1.92
N LEU A 38 -12.46 12.37 -1.00
CA LEU A 38 -12.64 11.18 -0.17
C LEU A 38 -13.01 9.95 -1.00
N ALA A 39 -13.91 10.08 -1.98
CA ALA A 39 -14.27 9.01 -2.90
C ALA A 39 -13.05 8.47 -3.65
N ARG A 40 -12.17 9.37 -4.14
CA ARG A 40 -10.89 9.00 -4.76
C ARG A 40 -10.00 8.23 -3.78
N LYS A 41 -9.79 8.74 -2.56
CA LYS A 41 -8.97 8.09 -1.53
C LYS A 41 -9.51 6.71 -1.11
N LEU A 42 -10.83 6.57 -1.02
CA LEU A 42 -11.52 5.33 -0.68
C LEU A 42 -11.76 4.39 -1.87
N ARG A 43 -11.38 4.80 -3.09
CA ARG A 43 -11.57 4.05 -4.34
C ARG A 43 -13.03 3.63 -4.57
N ILE A 44 -13.95 4.57 -4.40
CA ILE A 44 -15.38 4.39 -4.65
C ILE A 44 -15.92 5.57 -5.45
N GLU A 45 -17.08 5.42 -6.08
CA GLU A 45 -17.73 6.55 -6.72
C GLU A 45 -18.28 7.56 -5.71
N LYS A 46 -18.31 8.85 -6.08
CA LYS A 46 -18.99 9.90 -5.28
C LYS A 46 -20.46 9.52 -4.98
N SER A 47 -21.13 8.88 -5.94
CA SER A 47 -22.50 8.36 -5.81
C SER A 47 -22.64 7.39 -4.62
N THR A 48 -21.59 6.62 -4.32
CA THR A 48 -21.54 5.67 -3.21
C THR A 48 -21.54 6.40 -1.87
N ILE A 49 -20.76 7.48 -1.74
CA ILE A 49 -20.76 8.33 -0.54
C ILE A 49 -22.12 9.00 -0.36
N SER A 50 -22.71 9.55 -1.43
CA SER A 50 -24.08 10.07 -1.39
C SER A 50 -25.09 9.01 -0.95
N SER A 51 -24.91 7.76 -1.40
CA SER A 51 -25.75 6.63 -0.99
C SER A 51 -25.59 6.27 0.49
N TRP A 52 -24.41 6.44 1.09
CA TRP A 52 -24.22 6.23 2.53
C TRP A 52 -24.97 7.27 3.35
N LYS A 53 -24.90 8.54 2.93
CA LYS A 53 -25.65 9.65 3.55
C LYS A 53 -27.15 9.39 3.47
N SER A 54 -27.67 9.06 2.30
CA SER A 54 -29.12 8.83 2.12
C SER A 54 -29.63 7.58 2.84
N ARG A 55 -28.81 6.52 2.96
CA ARG A 55 -29.17 5.28 3.67
C ARG A 55 -28.93 5.36 5.18
N GLY A 56 -28.33 6.44 5.68
CA GLY A 56 -28.03 6.59 7.11
C GLY A 56 -26.99 5.59 7.62
N ARG A 57 -26.15 5.00 6.76
CA ARG A 57 -25.16 4.00 7.18
C ARG A 57 -23.91 3.96 6.29
N VAL A 58 -22.75 3.85 6.92
CA VAL A 58 -21.46 3.59 6.27
C VAL A 58 -21.11 2.11 6.44
N PRO A 59 -20.69 1.38 5.38
CA PRO A 59 -20.30 -0.02 5.51
C PRO A 59 -19.17 -0.22 6.53
N SER A 60 -19.26 -1.30 7.32
CA SER A 60 -18.33 -1.61 8.42
C SER A 60 -16.86 -1.63 8.01
N ARG A 61 -16.55 -2.05 6.76
CA ARG A 61 -15.19 -2.02 6.22
C ARG A 61 -14.56 -0.63 6.26
N PHE A 62 -15.33 0.45 6.08
CA PHE A 62 -14.79 1.82 6.12
C PHE A 62 -14.70 2.35 7.56
N LEU A 63 -15.54 1.85 8.47
CA LEU A 63 -15.44 2.17 9.90
C LEU A 63 -14.13 1.64 10.49
N ARG A 64 -13.69 0.46 10.03
CA ARG A 64 -12.40 -0.15 10.43
C ARG A 64 -11.17 0.70 10.08
N ILE A 65 -11.28 1.57 9.07
CA ILE A 65 -10.22 2.53 8.75
C ILE A 65 -10.00 3.51 9.91
N LEU A 66 -11.08 3.91 10.59
CA LEU A 66 -11.02 4.83 11.71
C LEU A 66 -10.42 4.18 12.96
N SER A 67 -10.63 2.87 13.15
CA SER A 67 -10.03 2.10 14.25
C SER A 67 -8.57 1.72 14.00
N GLY A 68 -8.00 2.05 12.84
CA GLY A 68 -6.61 1.76 12.52
C GLY A 68 -6.34 0.33 12.04
N GLU A 69 -7.38 -0.45 11.73
CA GLU A 69 -7.20 -1.76 11.09
C GLU A 69 -6.66 -1.57 9.66
N ASN A 70 -5.52 -2.21 9.39
CA ASN A 70 -4.83 -2.13 8.10
C ASN A 70 -5.68 -2.72 6.97
N HIS A 71 -5.84 -1.95 5.89
CA HIS A 71 -6.62 -2.35 4.73
C HIS A 71 -5.85 -3.37 3.87
N GLU A 72 -6.07 -4.66 4.13
CA GLU A 72 -5.59 -5.75 3.26
C GLU A 72 -6.30 -5.78 1.87
N PHE A 73 -7.23 -4.86 1.59
CA PHE A 73 -7.88 -4.73 0.28
C PHE A 73 -7.13 -3.86 -0.74
N ILE A 74 -5.90 -3.43 -0.45
CA ILE A 74 -5.01 -2.78 -1.43
C ILE A 74 -4.32 -3.84 -2.34
N ALA A 75 -4.67 -5.13 -2.24
CA ALA A 75 -3.99 -6.19 -2.97
C ALA A 75 -4.43 -6.41 -4.44
N ALA A 76 -5.41 -5.65 -4.95
CA ALA A 76 -5.94 -5.84 -6.30
C ALA A 76 -5.83 -4.56 -7.16
N PRO A 77 -5.35 -4.68 -8.42
CA PRO A 77 -5.30 -3.54 -9.34
C PRO A 77 -6.72 -3.08 -9.73
N PRO A 78 -6.98 -1.77 -9.84
CA PRO A 78 -8.29 -1.26 -10.24
C PRO A 78 -8.65 -1.62 -11.70
N VAL A 79 -9.96 -1.55 -12.01
CA VAL A 79 -10.53 -1.84 -13.35
C VAL A 79 -10.18 -0.75 -14.38
N GLY A 80 -9.81 0.46 -13.94
CA GLY A 80 -9.25 1.53 -14.77
C GLY A 80 -8.25 2.33 -13.95
N TRP A 81 -7.09 2.62 -14.52
CA TRP A 81 -6.04 3.40 -13.88
C TRP A 81 -6.05 4.81 -14.45
N GLY A 82 -5.86 5.82 -13.60
CA GLY A 82 -5.54 7.16 -14.06
C GLY A 82 -4.05 7.27 -14.36
N GLU A 83 -3.64 8.37 -15.01
CA GLU A 83 -2.23 8.60 -15.39
C GLU A 83 -1.28 8.57 -14.17
N GLU A 84 -1.75 9.02 -13.00
CA GLU A 84 -0.96 8.98 -11.75
C GLU A 84 -0.76 7.57 -11.22
N GLU A 85 -1.81 6.73 -11.27
CA GLU A 85 -1.68 5.32 -10.89
C GLU A 85 -0.85 4.51 -11.89
N GLU A 86 -0.95 4.82 -13.19
CA GLU A 86 -0.10 4.20 -14.22
C GLU A 86 1.38 4.52 -14.00
N ALA A 87 1.72 5.79 -13.80
CA ALA A 87 3.08 6.22 -13.52
C ALA A 87 3.61 5.61 -12.21
N ALA A 88 2.79 5.60 -11.15
CA ALA A 88 3.19 5.01 -9.88
C ALA A 88 3.42 3.50 -9.96
N PHE A 89 2.59 2.78 -10.72
CA PHE A 89 2.76 1.35 -10.92
C PHE A 89 4.00 1.03 -11.73
N SER A 90 4.25 1.78 -12.80
CA SER A 90 5.46 1.68 -13.60
C SER A 90 6.71 1.89 -12.74
N LEU A 91 6.73 2.93 -11.91
CA LEU A 91 7.81 3.20 -10.96
C LEU A 91 7.95 2.10 -9.90
N ALA A 92 6.85 1.60 -9.34
CA ALA A 92 6.87 0.52 -8.37
C ALA A 92 7.40 -0.80 -8.97
N LEU A 93 7.01 -1.10 -10.21
CA LEU A 93 7.51 -2.26 -10.95
C LEU A 93 9.01 -2.13 -11.22
N PHE A 94 9.46 -0.95 -11.65
CA PHE A 94 10.88 -0.66 -11.82
C PHE A 94 11.67 -0.90 -10.51
N ARG A 95 11.20 -0.35 -9.38
CA ARG A 95 11.81 -0.54 -8.06
C ARG A 95 11.81 -1.99 -7.63
N PHE A 96 10.70 -2.69 -7.80
CA PHE A 96 10.58 -4.11 -7.47
C PHE A 96 11.57 -4.96 -8.29
N SER A 97 11.61 -4.77 -9.62
CA SER A 97 12.54 -5.49 -10.49
C SER A 97 14.00 -5.24 -10.11
N ARG A 98 14.36 -4.01 -9.70
CA ARG A 98 15.71 -3.70 -9.21
C ARG A 98 15.99 -4.32 -7.83
N ALA A 99 15.04 -4.24 -6.91
CA ALA A 99 15.18 -4.79 -5.56
C ALA A 99 15.37 -6.31 -5.57
N PHE A 100 14.76 -7.02 -6.51
CA PHE A 100 14.79 -8.47 -6.59
C PHE A 100 15.51 -9.00 -7.84
N SER A 101 16.37 -8.17 -8.46
CA SER A 101 17.04 -8.53 -9.72
C SER A 101 17.88 -9.81 -9.59
N ASP A 102 18.55 -9.99 -8.45
CA ASP A 102 19.33 -11.18 -8.11
C ASP A 102 18.49 -12.46 -8.09
N VAL A 103 17.30 -12.41 -7.51
CA VAL A 103 16.36 -13.54 -7.49
C VAL A 103 15.79 -13.79 -8.88
N ILE A 104 15.44 -12.72 -9.61
CA ILE A 104 14.83 -12.80 -10.94
C ILE A 104 15.83 -13.35 -11.96
N SER A 105 17.08 -12.89 -11.96
CA SER A 105 18.11 -13.31 -12.92
C SER A 105 18.49 -14.78 -12.79
N ARG A 106 18.31 -15.40 -11.62
CA ARG A 106 18.52 -16.85 -11.44
C ARG A 106 17.47 -17.70 -12.17
N GLY A 107 16.31 -17.12 -12.51
CA GLY A 107 15.27 -17.79 -13.32
C GLY A 107 14.62 -19.00 -12.66
N GLU A 108 14.85 -19.22 -11.37
CA GLU A 108 14.31 -20.37 -10.64
C GLU A 108 12.83 -20.16 -10.34
N TYR A 109 11.97 -20.81 -11.11
CA TYR A 109 10.51 -20.68 -11.00
C TYR A 109 9.99 -20.89 -9.57
N ARG A 110 10.53 -21.86 -8.82
CA ARG A 110 10.14 -22.11 -7.43
C ARG A 110 10.46 -20.92 -6.52
N SER A 111 11.66 -20.37 -6.66
CA SER A 111 12.15 -19.21 -5.91
C SER A 111 11.31 -17.97 -6.23
N LEU A 112 10.92 -17.80 -7.50
CA LEU A 112 9.99 -16.75 -7.92
C LEU A 112 8.60 -16.91 -7.29
N VAL A 113 8.00 -18.11 -7.32
CA VAL A 113 6.67 -18.34 -6.72
C VAL A 113 6.68 -18.09 -5.20
N GLN A 114 7.74 -18.51 -4.52
CA GLN A 114 7.94 -18.26 -3.09
C GLN A 114 8.18 -16.77 -2.78
N LEU A 115 8.82 -16.03 -3.70
CA LEU A 115 8.96 -14.59 -3.60
C LEU A 115 7.59 -13.91 -3.78
N PHE A 116 6.85 -14.20 -4.85
CA PHE A 116 5.67 -13.42 -5.24
C PHE A 116 4.52 -13.44 -4.23
N THR A 117 4.34 -14.53 -3.46
CA THR A 117 3.20 -14.64 -2.53
C THR A 117 3.32 -13.66 -1.34
N PRO A 118 4.44 -13.63 -0.58
CA PRO A 118 4.70 -12.58 0.40
C PRO A 118 5.09 -11.23 -0.24
N ALA A 119 5.79 -11.24 -1.37
CA ALA A 119 6.25 -9.99 -2.01
C ALA A 119 5.11 -9.19 -2.64
N ALA A 120 3.90 -9.74 -2.77
CA ALA A 120 2.72 -8.96 -3.14
C ALA A 120 2.49 -7.79 -2.17
N ALA A 121 2.58 -8.02 -0.86
CA ALA A 121 2.45 -6.95 0.13
C ALA A 121 3.56 -5.90 -0.02
N HIS A 122 4.77 -6.36 -0.35
CA HIS A 122 5.93 -5.51 -0.60
C HIS A 122 5.76 -4.64 -1.85
N PHE A 123 5.24 -5.21 -2.93
CA PHE A 123 4.94 -4.50 -4.16
C PHE A 123 3.91 -3.37 -3.91
N TRP A 124 2.85 -3.65 -3.17
CA TRP A 124 1.85 -2.63 -2.84
C TRP A 124 2.38 -1.53 -1.92
N TRP A 125 3.35 -1.85 -1.06
CA TRP A 125 4.07 -0.83 -0.32
C TRP A 125 4.93 0.05 -1.24
N LEU A 126 5.69 -0.55 -2.16
CA LEU A 126 6.45 0.20 -3.18
C LEU A 126 5.54 1.09 -4.03
N MET A 127 4.34 0.60 -4.37
CA MET A 127 3.31 1.36 -5.06
C MET A 127 2.89 2.60 -4.28
N SER A 128 2.62 2.46 -2.97
CA SER A 128 2.29 3.61 -2.12
C SER A 128 3.45 4.62 -2.05
N GLN A 129 4.69 4.15 -1.94
CA GLN A 129 5.87 5.02 -1.95
C GLN A 129 6.04 5.75 -3.29
N ALA A 130 5.86 5.04 -4.41
CA ALA A 130 5.92 5.63 -5.74
C ALA A 130 4.87 6.75 -5.91
N GLN A 131 3.62 6.54 -5.45
CA GLN A 131 2.59 7.58 -5.47
C GLN A 131 3.01 8.83 -4.67
N GLU A 132 3.53 8.64 -3.45
CA GLU A 132 3.98 9.76 -2.62
C GLU A 132 5.14 10.54 -3.27
N ASP A 133 6.10 9.83 -3.85
CA ASP A 133 7.26 10.44 -4.50
C ASP A 133 6.87 11.24 -5.74
N LEU A 134 5.97 10.71 -6.57
CA LEU A 134 5.43 11.43 -7.72
C LEU A 134 4.71 12.71 -7.31
N ILE A 135 3.82 12.63 -6.30
CA ILE A 135 3.10 13.81 -5.78
C ILE A 135 4.10 14.86 -5.28
N LYS A 136 5.10 14.46 -4.50
CA LYS A 136 6.15 15.37 -4.00
C LYS A 136 6.93 16.00 -5.16
N LYS A 137 7.32 15.21 -6.16
CA LYS A 137 8.12 15.68 -7.30
C LYS A 137 7.34 16.66 -8.19
N GLN A 138 6.06 16.37 -8.46
CA GLN A 138 5.15 17.27 -9.18
C GLN A 138 4.95 18.58 -8.40
N ALA A 139 4.66 18.50 -7.09
CA ALA A 139 4.45 19.68 -6.26
C ALA A 139 5.69 20.56 -6.15
N HIS A 140 6.88 19.97 -6.07
CA HIS A 140 8.15 20.70 -5.95
C HIS A 140 8.61 21.32 -7.28
N SER A 141 8.42 20.62 -8.40
CA SER A 141 9.01 21.01 -9.69
C SER A 141 8.01 21.61 -10.68
N GLY A 142 6.71 21.51 -10.40
CA GLY A 142 5.63 21.99 -11.29
C GLY A 142 5.54 21.22 -12.61
N VAL A 143 5.99 19.97 -12.65
CA VAL A 143 6.07 19.16 -13.87
C VAL A 143 4.87 18.21 -14.03
N SER A 144 4.67 17.69 -15.25
CA SER A 144 3.67 16.65 -15.52
C SER A 144 4.02 15.33 -14.82
N VAL A 145 3.06 14.42 -14.68
CA VAL A 145 3.29 13.15 -13.98
C VAL A 145 4.35 12.27 -14.66
N SER A 146 4.36 12.22 -15.99
CA SER A 146 5.38 11.50 -16.76
C SER A 146 6.78 12.08 -16.58
N ALA A 147 6.90 13.42 -16.50
CA ALA A 147 8.17 14.06 -16.20
C ALA A 147 8.60 13.81 -14.74
N ALA A 148 7.66 13.81 -13.80
CA ALA A 148 7.95 13.45 -12.41
C ALA A 148 8.44 12.00 -12.30
N GLU A 149 7.81 11.06 -12.99
CA GLU A 149 8.23 9.66 -13.04
C GLU A 149 9.66 9.51 -13.55
N ALA A 150 9.97 10.13 -14.70
CA ALA A 150 11.30 10.09 -15.28
C ALA A 150 12.37 10.67 -14.33
N LEU A 151 12.06 11.77 -13.64
CA LEU A 151 12.99 12.37 -12.68
C LEU A 151 13.17 11.51 -11.43
N VAL A 152 12.11 10.88 -10.90
CA VAL A 152 12.23 9.97 -9.75
C VAL A 152 13.02 8.71 -10.13
N MET A 153 12.79 8.15 -11.31
CA MET A 153 13.60 7.03 -11.82
C MET A 153 15.08 7.43 -11.98
N PHE A 154 15.34 8.64 -12.50
CA PHE A 154 16.70 9.18 -12.59
C PHE A 154 17.36 9.29 -11.21
N ASP A 155 16.66 9.88 -10.23
CA ASP A 155 17.16 9.97 -8.85
C ASP A 155 17.48 8.57 -8.28
N ASP A 156 16.58 7.60 -8.47
CA ASP A 156 16.79 6.22 -8.00
C ASP A 156 17.97 5.50 -8.69
N LEU A 157 18.28 5.87 -9.93
CA LEU A 157 19.45 5.35 -10.66
C LEU A 157 20.74 6.00 -10.13
N GLU A 158 20.73 7.32 -9.92
CA GLU A 158 21.86 8.08 -9.39
C GLU A 158 22.24 7.61 -7.98
N HIS A 159 21.26 7.33 -7.13
CA HIS A 159 21.48 6.80 -5.77
C HIS A 159 21.95 5.33 -5.73
N GLY A 160 21.89 4.62 -6.86
CA GLY A 160 22.46 3.27 -6.99
C GLY A 160 21.95 2.26 -5.96
N SER A 161 22.87 1.71 -5.16
CA SER A 161 22.57 0.70 -4.14
C SER A 161 21.74 1.23 -2.97
N GLY A 162 21.81 2.53 -2.67
CA GLY A 162 21.03 3.14 -1.58
C GLY A 162 19.52 3.07 -1.84
N ALA A 163 19.10 3.28 -3.08
CA ALA A 163 17.70 3.13 -3.49
C ALA A 163 17.23 1.67 -3.35
N VAL A 164 18.07 0.72 -3.78
CA VAL A 164 17.79 -0.73 -3.66
C VAL A 164 17.63 -1.15 -2.20
N GLU A 165 18.51 -0.68 -1.30
CA GLU A 165 18.45 -1.02 0.11
C GLU A 165 17.19 -0.46 0.79
N ARG A 166 16.84 0.80 0.50
CA ARG A 166 15.58 1.42 0.92
C ARG A 166 14.39 0.57 0.48
N ASP A 167 14.36 0.20 -0.80
CA ASP A 167 13.26 -0.55 -1.38
C ASP A 167 13.18 -1.98 -0.84
N ARG A 168 14.29 -2.61 -0.45
CA ARG A 168 14.30 -3.94 0.19
C ARG A 168 13.82 -3.93 1.64
N LYS A 169 14.05 -2.85 2.40
CA LYS A 169 13.70 -2.79 3.83
C LYS A 169 12.20 -2.96 4.07
N GLY A 170 11.36 -2.47 3.15
CA GLY A 170 9.91 -2.59 3.23
C GLY A 170 9.31 -2.05 4.54
N PRO A 171 8.00 -2.23 4.76
CA PRO A 171 7.34 -1.82 5.99
C PRO A 171 7.50 -2.84 7.14
N PHE A 172 8.02 -4.04 6.86
CA PHE A 172 8.13 -5.17 7.79
C PHE A 172 9.56 -5.42 8.27
N SER A 173 10.42 -4.39 8.31
CA SER A 173 11.88 -4.46 8.49
C SER A 173 12.42 -5.10 9.80
N GLY A 174 11.59 -5.80 10.58
CA GLY A 174 12.03 -6.64 11.69
C GLY A 174 12.60 -7.99 11.27
N ALA A 175 12.33 -8.45 10.05
CA ALA A 175 12.92 -9.67 9.48
C ALA A 175 13.61 -9.33 8.16
N SER A 176 14.83 -9.83 7.96
CA SER A 176 15.55 -9.69 6.70
C SER A 176 14.77 -10.36 5.57
N VAL A 177 14.99 -9.89 4.33
CA VAL A 177 14.45 -10.54 3.11
C VAL A 177 14.80 -12.04 3.14
N ALA A 178 16.02 -12.41 3.50
CA ALA A 178 16.45 -13.80 3.64
C ALA A 178 15.58 -14.59 4.64
N GLU A 179 15.30 -14.02 5.82
CA GLU A 179 14.44 -14.63 6.85
C GLU A 179 12.97 -14.72 6.42
N LEU A 180 12.44 -13.68 5.76
CA LEU A 180 11.06 -13.64 5.28
C LEU A 180 10.79 -14.65 4.16
N TYR A 181 11.80 -14.94 3.34
CA TYR A 181 11.67 -15.84 2.18
C TYR A 181 12.32 -17.21 2.41
N GLY A 182 12.79 -17.51 3.62
CA GLY A 182 13.41 -18.79 3.97
C GLY A 182 14.68 -19.08 3.16
N MET A 183 15.34 -18.05 2.64
CA MET A 183 16.61 -18.18 1.92
C MET A 183 17.72 -18.18 2.96
N SER A 184 18.41 -19.31 3.13
CA SER A 184 19.58 -19.39 4.02
C SER A 184 20.70 -18.49 3.48
N ASP A 185 21.30 -17.65 4.33
CA ASP A 185 22.42 -16.73 3.99
C ASP A 185 23.59 -17.39 3.25
N GLY A 186 23.70 -18.72 3.30
CA GLY A 186 24.71 -19.52 2.60
C GLY A 186 24.58 -19.61 1.07
N GLN A 187 23.48 -19.19 0.44
CA GLN A 187 23.29 -19.28 -1.03
C GLN A 187 23.57 -17.97 -1.79
N ALA A 188 23.88 -16.87 -1.09
CA ALA A 188 24.15 -15.57 -1.71
C ALA A 188 25.63 -15.39 -2.12
N ASN A 189 26.57 -16.15 -1.54
CA ASN A 189 28.02 -15.92 -1.68
C ASN A 189 28.80 -16.98 -2.48
N SER A 190 28.13 -17.88 -3.21
CA SER A 190 28.83 -18.95 -3.95
C SER A 190 29.14 -18.64 -5.42
N SER A 191 28.92 -17.41 -5.91
CA SER A 191 29.12 -17.05 -7.32
C SER A 191 30.42 -16.30 -7.64
N ASP A 192 31.29 -16.08 -6.65
CA ASP A 192 32.60 -15.39 -6.83
C ASP A 192 33.81 -16.35 -6.78
N ARG A 193 33.59 -17.63 -7.10
CA ARG A 193 34.68 -18.59 -7.30
C ARG A 193 34.41 -19.38 -8.57
N ASP A 194 34.70 -18.77 -9.71
CA ASP A 194 35.30 -19.40 -10.90
C ASP A 194 35.75 -18.31 -11.89
#